data_AF-A0A530RJB2-F1
#
_entry.id   AF-A0A530RJB2-F1
#
_cell.length_a   1.000
_cell.length_b   1.000
_cell.length_c   1.000
_cell.angle_alpha   90.00
_cell.angle_beta   90.00
_cell.angle_gamma   90.00
#
_symmetry.space_group_name_H-M   'P 1'
#
loop_
_entity.id
_entity.type
_entity.pdbx_description
1 polymer ?
#
loop_
_entity_poly.entity_id
_entity_poly.type
_entity_poly.pdbx_seq_one_letter_code
_entity_poly.pdbx_strand_id
1 'polypeptide(L)'
;GAGSSRDWAAKGVAMLGVRAVIAKSFERIHRSNLIGMGILPIIISAADAQSIVGLGPNDQLIIDAEMVAPRHVVEIEVRRSEGESTGLVGTAAVETDLEADTLAAGGMIPLILSKSVRGPGTALLGPRGLRRRRPE
;
A
#
# COMPACT_ATOMS: atom_id res chain seq x y z
N GLY A 1 5.08 8.12 -14.01
CA GLY A 1 5.69 7.09 -14.88
C GLY A 1 5.06 7.08 -16.26
N ALA A 2 5.25 8.14 -17.05
CA ALA A 2 4.83 8.13 -18.46
C ALA A 2 5.85 7.37 -19.32
N GLY A 3 5.40 6.72 -20.39
CA GLY A 3 6.26 5.99 -21.33
C GLY A 3 5.92 4.51 -21.43
N SER A 4 6.84 3.72 -21.98
CA SER A 4 6.67 2.27 -22.16
C SER A 4 6.40 1.57 -20.83
N SER A 5 5.47 0.61 -20.85
CA SER A 5 5.27 -0.30 -19.73
C SER A 5 6.55 -1.07 -19.46
N ARG A 6 7.27 -0.68 -18.42
CA ARG A 6 8.45 -1.37 -17.91
C ARG A 6 8.13 -1.81 -16.49
N ASP A 7 7.94 -3.11 -16.30
CA ASP A 7 7.55 -3.68 -14.99
C ASP A 7 8.57 -3.34 -13.88
N TRP A 8 9.83 -3.14 -14.26
CA TRP A 8 10.90 -2.68 -13.38
C TRP A 8 10.64 -1.32 -12.73
N ALA A 9 9.83 -0.45 -13.34
CA ALA A 9 9.49 0.86 -12.79
C ALA A 9 8.69 0.75 -11.47
N ALA A 10 7.96 -0.34 -11.25
CA ALA A 10 7.28 -0.60 -9.96
C ALA A 10 8.08 -1.56 -9.08
N LYS A 11 8.69 -2.61 -9.66
CA LYS A 11 9.49 -3.59 -8.90
C LYS A 11 10.69 -2.95 -8.21
N GLY A 12 11.42 -2.07 -8.89
CA GLY A 12 12.57 -1.37 -8.31
C GLY A 12 12.16 -0.50 -7.12
N VAL A 13 11.03 0.21 -7.24
CA VAL A 13 10.46 1.03 -6.16
C VAL A 13 10.09 0.17 -4.95
N ALA A 14 9.47 -0.99 -5.17
CA ALA A 14 9.14 -1.94 -4.11
C ALA A 14 10.39 -2.49 -3.38
N MET A 15 11.46 -2.79 -4.13
CA MET A 15 12.73 -3.27 -3.55
C MET A 15 13.43 -2.23 -2.67
N LEU A 16 13.15 -0.94 -2.89
CA LEU A 16 13.63 0.16 -2.04
C LEU A 16 12.75 0.37 -0.78
N GLY A 17 11.74 -0.47 -0.57
CA GLY A 17 10.85 -0.39 0.61
C GLY A 17 9.81 0.73 0.56
N VAL A 18 9.59 1.34 -0.61
CA VAL A 18 8.57 2.38 -0.78
C VAL A 18 7.19 1.77 -0.57
N ARG A 19 6.35 2.44 0.24
CA ARG A 19 4.97 1.97 0.55
C ARG A 19 3.87 2.80 -0.13
N ALA A 20 4.16 4.04 -0.49
CA ALA A 20 3.24 4.91 -1.18
C ALA A 20 3.98 5.80 -2.18
N VAL A 21 3.29 6.20 -3.25
CA VAL A 21 3.77 7.19 -4.20
C VAL A 21 2.73 8.29 -4.29
N ILE A 22 3.14 9.53 -4.07
CA ILE A 22 2.27 10.71 -4.15
C ILE A 22 2.60 11.48 -5.43
N ALA A 23 1.58 11.79 -6.22
CA ALA A 23 1.74 12.54 -7.47
C ALA A 23 0.49 13.36 -7.81
N LYS A 24 0.59 14.25 -8.80
CA LYS A 24 -0.58 14.98 -9.33
C LYS A 24 -1.43 14.11 -10.26
N SER A 25 -0.82 13.10 -10.88
CA SER A 25 -1.48 12.14 -11.77
C SER A 25 -0.58 10.92 -12.00
N PHE A 26 -1.18 9.84 -12.49
CA PHE A 26 -0.47 8.63 -12.88
C PHE A 26 -0.83 8.22 -14.31
N GLU A 27 0.14 7.65 -15.02
CA GLU A 27 -0.16 6.87 -16.22
C GLU A 27 -0.87 5.58 -15.79
N ARG A 28 -1.87 5.15 -16.57
CA ARG A 28 -2.80 4.07 -16.21
C ARG A 28 -2.09 2.76 -15.90
N ILE A 29 -1.16 2.33 -16.74
CA ILE A 29 -0.43 1.06 -16.59
C ILE A 29 0.52 1.14 -15.39
N HIS A 30 1.27 2.24 -15.26
CA HIS A 30 2.17 2.43 -14.13
C HIS A 30 1.43 2.41 -12.78
N ARG A 31 0.26 3.04 -12.70
CA ARG A 31 -0.62 3.02 -11.51
C ARG A 31 -0.98 1.58 -11.12
N SER A 32 -1.42 0.77 -12.09
CA SER A 32 -1.76 -0.64 -11.84
C SER A 32 -0.54 -1.47 -11.43
N ASN A 33 0.64 -1.19 -11.98
CA ASN A 33 1.88 -1.87 -11.58
C ASN A 33 2.28 -1.55 -10.13
N LEU A 34 2.12 -0.30 -9.68
CA LEU A 34 2.37 0.07 -8.28
C LEU A 34 1.45 -0.71 -7.33
N ILE A 35 0.14 -0.73 -7.62
CA ILE A 35 -0.85 -1.49 -6.85
C ILE A 35 -0.50 -2.99 -6.82
N GLY A 36 -0.12 -3.55 -7.97
CA GLY A 36 0.30 -4.95 -8.06
C GLY A 36 1.51 -5.28 -7.18
N MET A 37 2.39 -4.30 -6.92
CA MET A 37 3.53 -4.42 -6.01
C MET A 37 3.20 -4.05 -4.55
N GLY A 38 1.94 -3.76 -4.22
CA GLY A 38 1.53 -3.37 -2.86
C GLY A 38 1.85 -1.92 -2.50
N ILE A 39 2.14 -1.07 -3.49
CA ILE A 39 2.46 0.35 -3.29
C ILE A 39 1.19 1.17 -3.52
N LEU A 40 0.80 2.00 -2.54
CA LEU A 40 -0.38 2.85 -2.64
C LEU A 40 -0.12 4.09 -3.51
N PRO A 41 -0.75 4.24 -4.69
CA PRO A 41 -0.68 5.49 -5.46
C PRO A 41 -1.69 6.50 -4.89
N ILE A 42 -1.23 7.72 -4.60
CA ILE A 42 -2.06 8.79 -4.05
C ILE A 42 -1.98 10.01 -4.97
N ILE A 43 -3.14 10.52 -5.37
CA ILE A 43 -3.27 11.74 -6.15
C ILE A 43 -3.52 12.90 -5.19
N ILE A 44 -2.76 13.98 -5.34
CA ILE A 44 -2.97 15.23 -4.60
C ILE A 44 -3.26 16.39 -5.56
N SER A 45 -3.91 17.43 -5.05
CA SER A 45 -4.18 18.62 -5.85
C SER A 45 -2.90 19.39 -6.18
N ALA A 46 -2.97 20.30 -7.16
CA ALA A 46 -1.85 21.17 -7.48
C ALA A 46 -1.49 22.12 -6.33
N ALA A 47 -2.49 22.51 -5.52
CA ALA A 47 -2.31 23.35 -4.33
C ALA A 47 -1.59 22.57 -3.22
N ASP A 48 -2.05 21.36 -2.91
CA ASP A 48 -1.45 20.50 -1.87
C ASP A 48 -0.05 20.04 -2.25
N ALA A 49 0.23 19.89 -3.55
CA ALA A 49 1.57 19.59 -4.02
C ALA A 49 2.60 20.65 -3.61
N GLN A 50 2.18 21.90 -3.41
CA GLN A 50 3.08 22.95 -2.92
C GLN A 50 3.49 22.72 -1.47
N SER A 51 2.63 22.12 -0.64
CA SER A 51 2.90 21.82 0.78
C SER A 51 4.02 20.80 0.97
N ILE A 52 4.25 19.94 -0.03
CA ILE A 52 5.31 18.92 -0.03
C ILE A 52 6.56 19.34 -0.83
N VAL A 53 6.60 20.54 -1.40
CA VAL A 53 7.82 21.05 -2.04
C VAL A 53 8.87 21.30 -0.95
N GLY A 54 10.14 20.99 -1.27
CA GLY A 54 11.27 21.25 -0.39
C GLY A 54 11.30 20.37 0.87
N LEU A 55 10.76 19.14 0.81
CA LEU A 55 10.96 18.16 1.89
C LEU A 55 12.46 17.88 2.10
N GLY A 56 12.90 18.01 3.34
CA GLY A 56 14.24 17.64 3.78
C GLY A 56 14.36 16.14 4.10
N PRO A 57 15.58 15.62 4.26
CA PRO A 57 15.82 14.19 4.54
C PRO A 57 15.20 13.65 5.83
N ASN A 58 14.93 14.53 6.80
CA ASN A 58 14.38 14.17 8.12
C ASN A 58 12.88 14.48 8.25
N ASP A 59 12.26 15.04 7.21
CA ASP A 59 10.83 15.29 7.20
C ASP A 59 10.08 13.97 7.02
N GLN A 60 8.88 13.89 7.61
CA GLN A 60 8.07 12.67 7.60
C GLN A 60 6.73 12.92 6.92
N LEU A 61 6.29 11.94 6.12
CA LEU A 61 4.94 11.87 5.58
C LEU A 61 4.22 10.74 6.29
N ILE A 62 3.23 11.10 7.11
CA ILE A 62 2.38 10.15 7.82
C ILE A 62 1.09 10.06 7.01
N ILE A 63 0.81 8.86 6.49
CA ILE A 63 -0.30 8.61 5.58
C ILE A 63 -1.28 7.70 6.32
N ASP A 64 -2.52 8.16 6.51
CA ASP A 64 -3.58 7.31 7.01
C ASP A 64 -4.08 6.40 5.88
N ALA A 65 -3.76 5.12 6.00
CA ALA A 65 -4.15 4.09 5.05
C ALA A 65 -4.76 2.89 5.77
N GLU A 66 -5.40 3.09 6.94
CA GLU A 66 -6.10 2.02 7.65
C GLU A 66 -7.23 1.43 6.80
N MET A 67 -7.93 2.29 6.06
CA MET A 67 -8.92 1.92 5.08
C MET A 67 -8.51 2.42 3.70
N VAL A 68 -8.48 1.52 2.71
CA VAL A 68 -8.32 1.89 1.30
C VAL A 68 -9.47 1.30 0.52
N ALA A 69 -10.22 2.17 -0.16
CA ALA A 69 -11.32 1.82 -1.05
C ALA A 69 -11.16 2.57 -2.37
N PRO A 70 -11.93 2.24 -3.42
CA PRO A 70 -11.89 2.98 -4.67
C PRO A 70 -12.09 4.48 -4.44
N ARG A 71 -11.13 5.28 -4.92
CA ARG A 71 -11.10 6.74 -4.80
C ARG A 71 -11.27 7.27 -3.37
N HIS A 72 -10.85 6.48 -2.38
CA HIS A 72 -10.92 6.87 -0.98
C HIS A 72 -10.09 8.13 -0.72
N VAL A 73 -10.57 8.98 0.17
CA VAL A 73 -9.84 10.17 0.63
C VAL A 73 -8.77 9.70 1.61
N VAL A 74 -7.54 10.17 1.42
CA VAL A 74 -6.37 9.78 2.21
C VAL A 74 -5.86 11.01 2.93
N GLU A 75 -5.86 10.97 4.26
CA GLU A 75 -5.27 12.03 5.08
C GLU A 75 -3.76 11.85 5.17
N ILE A 76 -3.03 12.96 5.00
CA ILE A 76 -1.57 12.97 5.01
C ILE A 76 -1.10 14.11 5.92
N GLU A 77 -0.29 13.79 6.92
CA GLU A 77 0.41 14.78 7.75
C GLU A 77 1.86 14.90 7.25
N VAL A 78 2.26 16.13 6.92
CA VAL A 78 3.65 16.49 6.64
C VAL A 78 4.26 17.02 7.92
N ARG A 79 5.16 16.24 8.53
CA ARG A 79 5.89 16.65 9.72
C ARG A 79 7.29 17.10 9.34
N ARG A 80 7.54 18.41 9.44
CA ARG A 80 8.87 18.99 9.22
C ARG A 80 9.77 18.73 10.41
N SER A 81 11.04 18.51 10.16
CA SER A 81 12.06 18.31 11.19
C SER A 81 12.22 19.50 12.14
N GLU A 82 11.86 20.71 11.70
CA GLU A 82 11.87 21.93 12.52
C GLU A 82 10.61 22.10 13.41
N GLY A 83 9.70 21.12 13.40
CA GLY A 83 8.56 21.04 14.32
C GLY A 83 7.21 21.53 13.75
N GLU A 84 7.19 22.12 12.56
CA GLU A 84 5.95 22.48 11.87
C GLU A 84 5.28 21.22 11.31
N SER A 85 3.95 21.12 11.46
CA SER A 85 3.16 20.03 10.90
C SER A 85 1.97 20.58 10.12
N THR A 86 1.79 20.08 8.89
CA THR A 86 0.74 20.55 7.98
C THR A 86 -0.04 19.36 7.46
N GLY A 87 -1.36 19.42 7.58
CA GLY A 87 -2.26 18.42 6.98
C GLY A 87 -2.49 18.71 5.50
N LEU A 88 -2.53 17.64 4.70
CA LEU A 88 -2.97 17.68 3.31
C LEU A 88 -3.85 16.47 3.00
N VAL A 89 -4.65 16.60 1.96
CA VAL A 89 -5.61 15.58 1.55
C VAL A 89 -5.23 15.04 0.18
N GLY A 90 -5.20 13.72 0.06
CA GLY A 90 -5.06 13.02 -1.20
C GLY A 90 -6.27 12.15 -1.52
N THR A 91 -6.25 11.57 -2.71
CA THR A 91 -7.19 10.54 -3.14
C THR A 91 -6.40 9.30 -3.52
N ALA A 92 -6.75 8.14 -2.96
CA ALA A 92 -6.20 6.86 -3.40
C ALA A 92 -6.54 6.64 -4.88
N ALA A 93 -5.53 6.47 -5.73
CA ALA A 93 -5.72 6.19 -7.15
C ALA A 93 -6.05 4.71 -7.39
N VAL A 94 -7.04 4.24 -6.64
CA VAL A 94 -7.61 2.89 -6.66
C VAL A 94 -8.98 2.99 -7.33
N GLU A 95 -9.24 2.13 -8.30
CA GLU A 95 -10.46 2.21 -9.11
C GLU A 95 -11.42 1.03 -8.88
N THR A 96 -10.96 -0.05 -8.22
CA THR A 96 -11.76 -1.26 -8.01
C THR A 96 -11.50 -1.88 -6.64
N ASP A 97 -12.47 -2.65 -6.14
CA ASP A 97 -12.32 -3.39 -4.87
C ASP A 97 -11.19 -4.42 -4.93
N LEU A 98 -10.98 -5.05 -6.10
CA LEU A 98 -9.85 -5.98 -6.28
C LEU A 98 -8.50 -5.29 -6.10
N GLU A 99 -8.37 -4.04 -6.55
CA GLU A 99 -7.15 -3.26 -6.33
C GLU A 99 -6.95 -2.91 -4.85
N ALA A 100 -8.04 -2.57 -4.14
CA ALA A 100 -8.00 -2.37 -2.69
C ALA A 100 -7.59 -3.65 -1.94
N ASP A 101 -8.21 -4.79 -2.26
CA ASP A 101 -7.86 -6.11 -1.71
C ASP A 101 -6.39 -6.47 -2.00
N THR A 102 -5.91 -6.12 -3.19
CA THR A 102 -4.52 -6.35 -3.60
C THR A 102 -3.56 -5.56 -2.71
N LEU A 103 -3.85 -4.28 -2.43
CA LEU A 103 -3.06 -3.46 -1.52
C LEU A 103 -3.09 -4.00 -0.09
N ALA A 104 -4.27 -4.37 0.41
CA ALA A 104 -4.43 -4.93 1.76
C ALA A 104 -3.66 -6.25 1.94
N ALA A 105 -3.52 -7.04 0.88
CA ALA A 105 -2.71 -8.25 0.88
C ALA A 105 -1.20 -7.99 0.77
N GLY A 106 -0.77 -6.75 0.50
CA GLY A 106 0.65 -6.40 0.26
C GLY A 106 1.11 -6.63 -1.17
N GLY A 107 0.18 -6.75 -2.13
CA GLY A 107 0.44 -6.92 -3.56
C GLY A 107 -0.21 -8.18 -4.15
N MET A 108 -0.10 -8.31 -5.47
CA MET A 108 -0.82 -9.34 -6.23
C MET A 108 -0.32 -10.75 -5.96
N ILE A 109 1.00 -10.94 -5.81
CA ILE A 109 1.58 -12.26 -5.48
C ILE A 109 1.15 -12.71 -4.08
N PRO A 110 1.29 -11.88 -3.02
CA PRO A 110 0.72 -12.20 -1.70
C PRO A 110 -0.78 -12.53 -1.74
N LEU A 111 -1.58 -11.76 -2.47
CA LEU A 111 -3.02 -12.01 -2.61
C LEU A 111 -3.29 -13.42 -3.16
N ILE A 112 -2.63 -13.79 -4.27
CA ILE A 112 -2.78 -15.10 -4.92
C ILE A 112 -2.35 -16.21 -3.96
N LEU A 113 -1.16 -16.10 -3.36
CA LEU A 113 -0.64 -17.11 -2.43
C LEU A 113 -1.58 -17.31 -1.24
N SER A 114 -2.13 -16.22 -0.70
CA SER A 114 -3.05 -16.26 0.42
C SER A 114 -4.35 -17.01 0.09
N LYS A 115 -4.82 -16.95 -1.16
CA LYS A 115 -6.01 -17.70 -1.63
C LYS A 115 -5.68 -19.18 -1.83
N SER A 116 -4.50 -19.49 -2.34
CA SER A 116 -4.05 -20.88 -2.56
C SER A 116 -3.77 -21.64 -1.26
N VAL A 117 -3.16 -21.00 -0.26
CA VAL A 117 -2.87 -21.63 1.05
C VAL A 117 -4.15 -21.86 1.87
N ARG A 118 -5.18 -21.04 1.66
CA ARG A 118 -6.52 -21.15 2.28
C ARG A 118 -7.47 -22.10 1.53
N GLY A 119 -6.94 -23.04 0.76
CA GLY A 119 -7.74 -24.13 0.16
C GLY A 119 -8.50 -24.95 1.22
N PRO A 120 -9.54 -25.71 0.80
CA PRO A 120 -10.56 -26.33 1.69
C PRO A 120 -10.08 -27.47 2.61
N GLY A 121 -8.82 -27.50 3.01
CA GLY A 121 -8.25 -28.55 3.87
C GLY A 121 -7.25 -28.08 4.93
N THR A 122 -6.90 -26.80 5.01
CA THR A 122 -5.85 -26.34 5.96
C THR A 122 -6.46 -25.89 7.28
N ALA A 123 -6.98 -26.85 8.06
CA ALA A 123 -7.12 -26.65 9.50
C ALA A 123 -5.71 -26.54 10.08
N LEU A 124 -5.28 -25.31 10.40
CA LEU A 124 -4.09 -25.09 11.21
C LEU A 124 -4.27 -25.88 12.51
N LEU A 125 -3.50 -26.96 12.66
CA LEU A 125 -3.31 -27.67 13.92
C LEU A 125 -2.73 -26.67 14.92
N GLY A 126 -3.60 -25.98 15.65
CA GLY A 126 -3.23 -25.34 16.90
C GLY A 126 -2.67 -26.41 17.85
N PRO A 127 -1.79 -26.04 18.81
CA PRO A 127 -1.16 -26.98 19.71
C PRO A 127 -2.20 -27.58 20.66
N ARG A 128 -2.88 -28.64 20.23
CA ARG A 128 -3.76 -29.44 21.07
C ARG A 128 -2.87 -30.30 21.97
N GLY A 129 -2.88 -29.93 23.25
CA GLY A 129 -2.15 -30.59 24.31
C GLY A 129 -2.33 -32.11 24.32
N LEU A 130 -1.22 -32.80 24.61
CA LEU A 130 -1.20 -34.21 24.98
C LEU A 130 -2.20 -34.46 26.12
N ARG A 131 -3.35 -35.05 25.83
CA ARG A 131 -4.08 -35.83 26.83
C ARG A 131 -3.56 -37.26 26.81
N ARG A 132 -2.74 -37.59 27.82
CA ARG A 132 -2.34 -38.96 28.15
C ARG A 132 -3.60 -39.82 28.34
N ARG A 133 -3.75 -40.88 27.55
CA ARG A 133 -4.64 -42.00 27.91
C ARG A 133 -3.95 -42.80 29.02
N ARG A 134 -4.64 -43.02 30.15
CA ARG A 134 -4.28 -44.08 31.10
C ARG A 134 -4.84 -45.42 30.57
N PRO A 135 -4.14 -46.55 30.73
CA PRO A 135 -4.74 -47.85 30.54
C PRO A 135 -5.53 -48.27 31.79
N GLU A 136 -6.62 -49.01 31.56
CA GLU A 136 -7.22 -49.92 32.54
C GLU A 136 -6.36 -51.18 32.69
#